data_AF-A0A5J4PYJ5-F1
#
_entry.id   AF-A0A5J4PYJ5-F1
#
_cell.length_a   1.000
_cell.length_b   1.000
_cell.length_c   1.000
_cell.angle_alpha   90.00
_cell.angle_beta   90.00
_cell.angle_gamma   90.00
#
_symmetry.space_group_name_H-M   'P 1'
#
loop_
_entity.id
_entity.type
_entity.pdbx_description
1 polymer ?
#
loop_
_entity_poly.entity_id
_entity_poly.type
_entity_poly.pdbx_seq_one_letter_code
_entity_poly.pdbx_strand_id
1 'polypeptide(L)'
;MEKTTINANKECKFLADIPELNNRLPVNCLFNKGITGCGGTTIAIENKIDTIIAMPYVNMIKNKEAQYPNDRCGNELLGIYEGVTDNDILDYIK
;
A
#
# COMPACT_ATOMS: atom_id res chain seq x y z
N MET A 1 11.73 22.18 -4.42
CA MET A 1 11.56 20.78 -3.98
C MET A 1 12.66 19.97 -4.65
N GLU A 2 13.42 19.21 -3.89
CA GLU A 2 14.47 18.34 -4.44
C GLU A 2 13.83 17.21 -5.26
N LYS A 3 14.43 16.86 -6.40
CA LYS A 3 13.92 15.81 -7.29
C LYS A 3 14.97 14.71 -7.39
N THR A 4 14.60 13.52 -6.93
CA THR A 4 15.36 12.29 -7.14
C THR A 4 14.67 11.45 -8.21
N THR A 5 15.43 10.83 -9.12
CA THR A 5 14.91 9.95 -10.16
C THR A 5 15.59 8.60 -10.07
N ILE A 6 14.81 7.54 -9.94
CA ILE A 6 15.26 6.15 -9.91
C ILE A 6 14.80 5.50 -11.21
N ASN A 7 15.74 4.90 -11.95
CA ASN A 7 15.43 4.22 -13.20
C ASN A 7 15.33 2.72 -12.96
N ALA A 8 14.12 2.17 -13.07
CA ALA A 8 13.92 0.73 -12.97
C ALA A 8 14.59 0.00 -14.16
N ASN A 9 15.28 -1.11 -13.90
CA ASN A 9 15.75 -2.00 -14.96
C ASN A 9 14.55 -2.58 -15.73
N LYS A 10 14.72 -2.89 -17.02
CA LYS A 10 13.72 -3.55 -17.88
C LYS A 10 13.20 -4.87 -17.33
N GLU A 11 13.97 -5.53 -16.47
CA GLU A 11 13.59 -6.79 -15.83
C GLU A 11 12.66 -6.60 -14.62
N CYS A 12 12.63 -5.40 -14.02
CA CYS A 12 11.77 -5.08 -12.88
C CYS A 12 10.30 -4.94 -13.34
N LYS A 13 9.41 -5.77 -12.77
CA LYS A 13 7.96 -5.70 -13.04
C LYS A 13 7.23 -4.94 -11.94
N PHE A 14 7.69 -5.09 -10.70
CA PHE A 14 7.09 -4.48 -9.52
C PHE A 14 8.08 -3.52 -8.85
N LEU A 15 7.54 -2.59 -8.05
CA LEU A 15 8.35 -1.67 -7.25
C LEU A 15 9.24 -2.41 -6.24
N ALA A 16 8.81 -3.59 -5.79
CA ALA A 16 9.59 -4.44 -4.89
C ALA A 16 10.87 -5.00 -5.54
N ASP A 17 10.91 -5.07 -6.88
CA ASP A 17 12.06 -5.54 -7.64
C ASP A 17 13.16 -4.47 -7.77
N ILE A 18 12.88 -3.22 -7.38
CA ILE A 18 13.82 -2.10 -7.50
C ILE A 18 14.70 -2.05 -6.25
N PRO A 19 16.02 -2.35 -6.35
CA PRO A 19 16.90 -2.42 -5.19
C PRO A 19 16.97 -1.11 -4.38
N GLU A 20 16.92 0.04 -5.07
CA GLU A 20 16.97 1.36 -4.47
C GLU A 20 15.76 1.67 -3.58
N LEU A 21 14.63 0.99 -3.79
CA LEU A 21 13.44 1.12 -2.96
C LEU A 21 13.44 0.17 -1.75
N ASN A 22 14.29 -0.87 -1.76
CA ASN A 22 14.42 -1.86 -0.68
C ASN A 22 13.06 -2.35 -0.15
N ASN A 23 12.15 -2.69 -1.07
CA ASN A 23 10.78 -3.12 -0.80
C ASN A 23 9.97 -2.17 0.11
N ARG A 24 10.19 -0.85 -0.01
CA ARG A 24 9.49 0.19 0.75
C ARG A 24 9.10 1.37 -0.15
N LEU A 25 8.04 2.08 0.23
CA LEU A 25 7.70 3.35 -0.40
C LEU A 25 8.54 4.49 0.21
N PRO A 26 9.07 5.42 -0.59
CA PRO A 26 9.76 6.59 -0.05
C PRO A 26 8.80 7.47 0.75
N VAL A 27 9.25 7.96 1.90
CA VAL A 27 8.45 8.76 2.83
C VAL A 27 8.62 10.26 2.57
N ASN A 28 7.67 11.07 3.04
CA ASN A 28 7.72 12.54 2.96
C ASN A 28 7.97 13.08 1.54
N CYS A 29 7.43 12.41 0.52
CA CYS A 29 7.62 12.79 -0.87
C CYS A 29 6.34 12.61 -1.69
N LEU A 30 6.29 13.31 -2.82
CA LEU A 30 5.38 12.97 -3.90
C LEU A 30 6.02 11.86 -4.74
N PHE A 31 5.53 10.65 -4.60
CA PHE A 31 6.07 9.50 -5.32
C PHE A 31 5.38 9.30 -6.67
N ASN A 32 6.06 9.68 -7.77
CA ASN A 32 5.60 9.39 -9.13
C ASN A 32 6.20 8.09 -9.66
N LYS A 33 5.37 7.05 -9.74
CA LYS A 33 5.76 5.70 -10.16
C LYS A 33 5.76 5.45 -11.68
N GLY A 34 5.35 6.42 -12.50
CA GLY A 34 5.33 6.32 -13.98
C GLY A 34 4.31 5.36 -14.60
N ILE A 35 4.08 4.18 -13.99
CA ILE A 35 3.17 3.12 -14.48
C ILE A 35 2.21 2.64 -13.38
N THR A 36 1.04 2.14 -13.75
CA THR A 36 0.09 1.47 -12.82
C THR A 36 0.35 -0.02 -12.72
N GLY A 37 -0.24 -0.69 -11.72
CA GLY A 37 -0.12 -2.15 -11.56
C GLY A 37 1.21 -2.66 -11.00
N CYS A 38 2.16 -1.79 -10.67
CA CYS A 38 3.50 -2.18 -10.19
C CYS A 38 3.58 -2.47 -8.67
N GLY A 39 2.46 -2.72 -7.98
CA GLY A 39 2.47 -3.20 -6.60
C GLY A 39 2.65 -2.15 -5.50
N GLY A 40 2.44 -0.85 -5.77
CA GLY A 40 2.60 0.19 -4.74
C GLY A 40 1.72 -0.02 -3.50
N THR A 41 0.44 -0.36 -3.69
CA THR A 41 -0.46 -0.70 -2.57
C THR A 41 -0.04 -2.00 -1.87
N THR A 42 0.51 -2.96 -2.60
CA THR A 42 1.05 -4.20 -2.01
C THR A 42 2.20 -3.88 -1.06
N ILE A 43 3.15 -3.03 -1.45
CA ILE A 43 4.23 -2.57 -0.56
C ILE A 43 3.67 -1.82 0.66
N ALA A 44 2.60 -1.04 0.48
CA ALA A 44 1.96 -0.34 1.60
C ALA A 44 1.26 -1.30 2.58
N ILE A 45 0.66 -2.39 2.10
CA ILE A 45 -0.04 -3.38 2.93
C ILE A 45 0.93 -4.35 3.62
N GLU A 46 1.92 -4.86 2.89
CA GLU A 46 2.79 -5.94 3.34
C GLU A 46 4.03 -5.44 4.11
N ASN A 47 4.13 -4.12 4.38
CA ASN A 47 5.21 -3.57 5.18
C ASN A 47 4.99 -3.82 6.69
N LYS A 48 5.99 -3.44 7.49
CA LYS A 48 6.01 -3.61 8.97
C LYS A 48 5.71 -2.30 9.72
N ILE A 49 5.02 -1.37 9.10
CA ILE A 49 4.72 -0.03 9.62
C ILE A 49 3.21 0.14 9.59
N ASP A 50 2.62 0.58 10.70
CA ASP A 50 1.21 0.91 10.75
C ASP A 50 0.88 1.95 9.67
N THR A 51 0.05 1.54 8.70
CA THR A 51 -0.13 2.30 7.46
C THR A 51 -1.62 2.58 7.22
N ILE A 52 -1.96 3.87 7.08
CA ILE A 52 -3.27 4.29 6.57
C ILE A 52 -3.18 4.45 5.05
N ILE A 53 -4.03 3.74 4.31
CA ILE A 53 -4.09 3.80 2.85
C ILE A 53 -5.39 4.49 2.43
N ALA A 54 -5.29 5.76 2.01
CA ALA A 54 -6.42 6.49 1.45
C ALA A 54 -6.71 6.00 0.03
N MET A 55 -7.95 5.57 -0.23
CA MET A 55 -8.41 5.15 -1.56
C MET A 55 -9.55 6.04 -2.06
N PRO A 56 -9.65 6.27 -3.38
CA PRO A 56 -10.66 7.17 -3.94
C PRO A 56 -12.08 6.58 -3.94
N TYR A 57 -12.23 5.25 -3.87
CA TYR A 57 -13.52 4.57 -4.00
C TYR A 57 -13.68 3.43 -3.00
N VAL A 58 -14.88 3.30 -2.43
CA VAL A 58 -15.24 2.21 -1.49
C VAL A 58 -15.03 0.83 -2.12
N ASN A 59 -15.35 0.65 -3.40
CA ASN A 59 -15.14 -0.64 -4.08
C ASN A 59 -13.66 -1.03 -4.13
N MET A 60 -12.73 -0.07 -4.19
CA MET A 60 -11.31 -0.39 -4.13
C MET A 60 -10.90 -0.87 -2.74
N ILE A 61 -11.45 -0.26 -1.69
CA ILE A 61 -11.24 -0.67 -0.30
C ILE A 61 -11.72 -2.12 -0.11
N LYS A 62 -13.00 -2.40 -0.44
CA LYS A 62 -13.60 -3.73 -0.34
C LYS A 62 -12.85 -4.80 -1.14
N ASN A 63 -12.38 -4.45 -2.35
CA ASN A 63 -11.57 -5.36 -3.16
C ASN A 63 -10.24 -5.71 -2.49
N LYS A 64 -9.65 -4.80 -1.70
CA LYS A 64 -8.41 -5.06 -0.97
C LYS A 64 -8.65 -5.84 0.30
N GLU A 65 -9.68 -5.52 1.07
CA GLU A 65 -10.10 -6.34 2.21
C GLU A 65 -10.36 -7.78 1.78
N ALA A 66 -11.04 -8.02 0.65
CA ALA A 66 -11.26 -9.39 0.16
C ALA A 66 -9.98 -10.10 -0.34
N GLN A 67 -8.90 -9.36 -0.62
CA GLN A 67 -7.61 -9.92 -1.09
C GLN A 67 -6.67 -10.30 0.06
N TYR A 68 -6.96 -9.88 1.30
CA TYR A 68 -6.10 -10.08 2.47
C TYR A 68 -6.93 -10.55 3.68
N PRO A 69 -6.40 -11.41 4.57
CA PRO A 69 -5.08 -12.04 4.46
C PRO A 69 -5.02 -13.03 3.28
N ASN A 70 -3.81 -13.32 2.81
CA ASN A 70 -3.54 -14.31 1.78
C ASN A 70 -2.23 -15.05 2.05
N ASP A 71 -1.86 -16.01 1.20
CA ASP A 71 -0.68 -16.86 1.37
C ASP A 71 0.65 -16.08 1.52
N ARG A 72 0.71 -14.83 1.05
CA ARG A 72 1.92 -13.99 1.15
C ARG A 72 1.94 -13.10 2.39
N CYS A 73 0.77 -12.73 2.91
CA CYS A 73 0.65 -11.73 3.96
C CYS A 73 -0.57 -12.02 4.85
N GLY A 74 -0.31 -12.21 6.14
CA GLY A 74 -1.33 -12.44 7.15
C GLY A 74 -1.96 -11.17 7.71
N ASN A 75 -1.65 -9.98 7.17
CA ASN A 75 -2.25 -8.74 7.65
C ASN A 75 -3.75 -8.73 7.29
N GLU A 76 -4.59 -8.62 8.29
CA GLU A 76 -6.01 -8.27 8.10
C GLU A 76 -6.12 -6.78 7.80
N LEU A 77 -7.11 -6.38 7.01
CA LEU A 77 -7.33 -4.99 6.64
C LEU A 77 -8.69 -4.54 7.17
N LEU A 78 -8.73 -3.38 7.83
CA LEU A 78 -9.97 -2.68 8.14
C LEU A 78 -10.26 -1.61 7.08
N GLY A 79 -11.31 -1.80 6.29
CA GLY A 79 -11.82 -0.80 5.37
C GLY A 79 -12.69 0.22 6.09
N ILE A 80 -12.35 1.51 5.95
CA ILE A 80 -13.12 2.62 6.53
C ILE A 80 -14.00 3.25 5.45
N TYR A 81 -15.31 3.12 5.62
CA TYR A 81 -16.34 3.71 4.75
C TYR A 81 -17.65 3.90 5.53
N GLU A 82 -18.69 4.41 4.88
CA GLU A 82 -19.99 4.67 5.53
C GLU A 82 -20.49 3.45 6.34
N GLY A 83 -20.83 3.71 7.61
CA GLY A 83 -21.29 2.70 8.56
C GLY A 83 -20.22 2.17 9.52
N VAL A 84 -18.94 2.40 9.25
CA VAL A 84 -17.84 2.08 10.18
C VAL A 84 -17.81 3.11 11.32
N THR A 85 -17.71 2.63 12.55
CA THR A 85 -17.74 3.45 13.76
C THR A 85 -16.35 3.63 14.37
N ASP A 86 -16.21 4.63 15.25
CA ASP A 86 -14.98 4.83 16.01
C ASP A 86 -14.63 3.60 16.86
N ASN A 87 -15.62 2.87 17.36
CA ASN A 87 -15.39 1.64 18.12
C ASN A 87 -14.78 0.53 17.25
N ASP A 88 -15.24 0.38 16.01
CA ASP A 88 -14.66 -0.60 15.08
C ASP A 88 -13.18 -0.30 14.80
N ILE A 89 -12.84 0.98 14.65
CA ILE A 89 -11.45 1.44 14.48
C ILE A 89 -10.64 1.17 15.74
N LEU A 90 -11.18 1.53 16.92
CA LEU A 90 -10.52 1.31 18.21
C LEU A 90 -10.31 -0.17 18.53
N ASP A 91 -11.22 -1.05 18.11
CA ASP A 91 -11.09 -2.49 18.30
C ASP A 91 -10.01 -3.09 17.39
N TYR A 92 -9.84 -2.55 16.18
CA TYR A 92 -8.82 -3.01 15.23
C TYR A 92 -7.39 -2.59 15.59
N ILE A 93 -7.20 -1.40 16.18
CA ILE A 93 -5.86 -0.89 16.53
C ILE A 93 -5.30 -1.43 17.85
N LYS A 94 -6.04 -2.29 18.56
CA LYS A 94 -5.62 -2.89 19.85
C LYS A 94 -4.47 -3.87 19.69
#